data_AF-A0A7X8R103-F1
#
_entry.id   AF-A0A7X8R103-F1
#
_cell.length_a   1.000
_cell.length_b   1.000
_cell.length_c   1.000
_cell.angle_alpha   90.00
_cell.angle_beta   90.00
_cell.angle_gamma   90.00
#
_symmetry.space_group_name_H-M   'P 1'
#
loop_
_entity.id
_entity.type
_entity.pdbx_description
1 polymer ?
#
loop_
_entity_poly.entity_id
_entity_poly.type
_entity_poly.pdbx_seq_one_letter_code
_entity_poly.pdbx_strand_id
1 'polypeptide(L)'
;MRLKKNRRIYRFYIIVCVLITLLILLLANAFKYSAINKKVILEAGSDLPQANVFLKDQTKQAEYITDITKIGTNKPGTYDIKIESNGKKYKVKLEIRDTLAPEAEIKNIDLYEGRVIEPQEFIKGINDATNVTVDYKTTPDFNKIGTQDVTLLLEDEAGNKSEYQAKLRVSKTKENIKVDISNRVYTVEAFLKEKNDLAGASIIEPLIVPEKMGIYPAKIKIDDIIYESNIVVTDLTPPKGDPADQQIWQNDQIDASKFVTNIQDVTSVTVRYKEQPDFSLAGEQTVTIILSDEANNETELEAKLTVIQDTEPPAIYGVKDNTIYINNPVSFKKGIYVYDNRDGEISVQVDSSGVNQKKAGEYKVIYTATDSSGNTSRKEAIYTVKEMKVTMEQLEELADEILARITTPEMDLREKAWEIYEYVNKHLTYTGYSDKTDWMFEAYNGITNAVGDCFTYFAMSELLLNRIGMETMRVERLSKPGEAKHYWHLVNYGEGWYHFDACIHIPKLVSFMLTDAEVDAFSARVGKDNYYYRFDKANYPRTPEKYNYPRPPAN
;
A
#
# COMPACT_ATOMS: atom_id res chain seq x y z
N MET A 1 90.42 -14.98 -49.65
CA MET A 1 90.79 -13.61 -50.09
C MET A 1 89.86 -12.61 -49.39
N ARG A 2 90.40 -11.79 -48.48
CA ARG A 2 89.64 -10.83 -47.64
C ARG A 2 89.18 -9.66 -48.53
N LEU A 3 87.91 -9.63 -48.95
CA LEU A 3 87.35 -8.53 -49.75
C LEU A 3 87.31 -7.26 -48.89
N LYS A 4 88.20 -6.31 -49.19
CA LYS A 4 88.21 -4.95 -48.60
C LYS A 4 86.88 -4.26 -48.91
N LYS A 5 86.09 -4.00 -47.86
CA LYS A 5 84.83 -3.23 -47.92
C LYS A 5 85.15 -1.80 -48.38
N ASN A 6 84.86 -1.48 -49.64
CA ASN A 6 85.13 -0.16 -50.22
C ASN A 6 84.11 0.86 -49.69
N ARG A 7 84.42 1.47 -48.53
CA ARG A 7 83.52 2.34 -47.76
C ARG A 7 82.93 3.51 -48.56
N ARG A 8 83.57 3.94 -49.66
CA ARG A 8 83.08 5.01 -50.55
C ARG A 8 81.84 4.58 -51.35
N ILE A 9 81.78 3.33 -51.79
CA ILE A 9 80.65 2.77 -52.54
C ILE A 9 79.43 2.63 -51.62
N TYR A 10 79.64 2.18 -50.38
CA TYR A 10 78.58 2.12 -49.37
C TYR A 10 78.02 3.50 -49.02
N ARG A 11 78.86 4.54 -48.91
CA ARG A 11 78.38 5.92 -48.69
C ARG A 11 77.57 6.44 -49.87
N PHE A 12 77.96 6.13 -51.10
CA PHE A 12 77.20 6.50 -52.30
C PHE A 12 75.81 5.83 -52.33
N TYR A 13 75.72 4.52 -52.07
CA TYR A 13 74.44 3.82 -52.00
C TYR A 13 73.55 4.28 -50.85
N ILE A 14 74.13 4.65 -49.70
CA ILE A 14 73.37 5.23 -48.58
C ILE A 14 72.79 6.59 -48.98
N ILE A 15 73.57 7.47 -49.62
CA ILE A 15 73.09 8.79 -50.08
C ILE A 15 72.00 8.63 -51.14
N VAL A 16 72.15 7.71 -52.08
CA VAL A 16 71.14 7.40 -53.11
C VAL A 16 69.87 6.81 -52.48
N CYS A 17 69.99 5.91 -51.51
CA CYS A 17 68.82 5.38 -50.77
C CYS A 17 68.11 6.47 -49.96
N VAL A 18 68.84 7.41 -49.35
CA VAL A 18 68.27 8.55 -48.63
C VAL A 18 67.55 9.51 -49.59
N LEU A 19 68.11 9.77 -50.77
CA LEU A 19 67.46 10.60 -51.79
C LEU A 19 66.23 9.95 -52.41
N ILE A 20 66.26 8.64 -52.65
CA ILE A 20 65.12 7.87 -53.15
C ILE A 20 64.02 7.79 -52.09
N THR A 21 64.36 7.57 -50.81
CA THR A 21 63.36 7.58 -49.73
C THR A 21 62.78 8.98 -49.49
N LEU A 22 63.58 10.05 -49.60
CA LEU A 22 63.08 11.42 -49.61
C LEU A 22 62.15 11.67 -50.80
N LEU A 23 62.50 11.21 -52.00
CA LEU A 23 61.65 11.34 -53.20
C LEU A 23 60.36 10.52 -53.08
N ILE A 24 60.41 9.33 -52.48
CA ILE A 24 59.23 8.50 -52.19
C ILE A 24 58.37 9.14 -51.10
N LEU A 25 58.95 9.78 -50.08
CA LEU A 25 58.20 10.57 -49.08
C LEU A 25 57.60 11.83 -49.71
N LEU A 26 58.32 12.49 -50.61
CA LEU A 26 57.85 13.68 -51.35
C LEU A 26 56.76 13.31 -52.35
N LEU A 27 56.88 12.16 -53.01
CA LEU A 27 55.87 11.57 -53.89
C LEU A 27 54.70 10.99 -53.10
N ALA A 28 54.89 10.40 -51.91
CA ALA A 28 53.80 10.01 -51.01
C ALA A 28 53.07 11.23 -50.45
N ASN A 29 53.76 12.37 -50.32
CA ASN A 29 53.18 13.66 -49.95
C ASN A 29 52.60 14.44 -51.16
N ALA A 30 53.04 14.15 -52.38
CA ALA A 30 52.52 14.69 -53.64
C ALA A 30 51.31 13.88 -54.17
N PHE A 31 51.33 12.56 -53.99
CA PHE A 31 50.17 11.68 -53.90
C PHE A 31 49.53 11.83 -52.52
N LYS A 32 49.29 13.08 -52.12
CA LYS A 32 48.21 13.41 -51.18
C LYS A 32 46.97 12.72 -51.73
N TYR A 33 46.59 11.61 -51.12
CA TYR A 33 45.23 11.09 -51.18
C TYR A 33 44.33 12.32 -51.10
N SER A 34 43.59 12.63 -52.17
CA SER A 34 42.65 13.76 -52.15
C SER A 34 41.82 13.61 -50.89
N ALA A 35 42.05 14.47 -49.90
CA ALA A 35 41.42 14.41 -48.58
C ALA A 35 39.93 14.80 -48.64
N ILE A 36 39.42 14.99 -49.86
CA ILE A 36 38.10 15.50 -50.19
C ILE A 36 37.36 14.46 -51.03
N ASN A 37 36.13 14.18 -50.63
CA ASN A 37 35.10 13.55 -51.42
C ASN A 37 34.56 14.59 -52.40
N LYS A 38 34.87 14.43 -53.70
CA LYS A 38 34.48 15.40 -54.73
C LYS A 38 32.96 15.45 -54.96
N LYS A 39 32.25 14.40 -54.54
CA LYS A 39 30.81 14.23 -54.67
C LYS A 39 30.29 13.56 -53.40
N VAL A 40 29.20 14.08 -52.84
CA VAL A 40 28.45 13.43 -51.76
C VAL A 40 27.01 13.34 -52.23
N ILE A 41 26.40 12.18 -51.98
CA ILE A 41 25.00 11.92 -52.30
C ILE A 41 24.19 12.18 -51.03
N LEU A 42 23.11 12.93 -51.16
CA LEU A 42 22.13 13.19 -50.11
C LEU A 42 20.78 12.70 -50.60
N GLU A 43 20.03 12.08 -49.69
CA GLU A 43 18.67 11.64 -49.96
C GLU A 43 17.73 12.86 -50.03
N ALA A 44 16.77 12.85 -50.95
CA ALA A 44 15.83 13.95 -51.10
C ALA A 44 15.02 14.17 -49.81
N GLY A 45 14.70 15.43 -49.49
CA GLY A 45 13.97 15.81 -48.28
C GLY A 45 14.78 15.72 -46.97
N SER A 46 15.98 15.14 -46.98
CA SER A 46 16.84 15.05 -45.79
C SER A 46 17.44 16.39 -45.38
N ASP A 47 17.80 16.51 -44.11
CA ASP A 47 18.54 17.67 -43.61
C ASP A 47 19.89 17.82 -44.32
N LEU A 48 20.26 19.07 -44.58
CA LEU A 48 21.55 19.38 -45.19
C LEU A 48 22.70 18.95 -44.25
N PRO A 49 23.67 18.15 -44.72
CA PRO A 49 24.74 17.66 -43.88
C PRO A 49 25.75 18.77 -43.55
N GLN A 50 26.52 18.61 -42.47
CA GLN A 50 27.66 19.49 -42.20
C GLN A 50 28.75 19.33 -43.28
N ALA A 51 29.51 20.40 -43.57
CA ALA A 51 30.52 20.39 -44.63
C ALA A 51 31.62 19.32 -44.46
N ASN A 52 31.81 18.82 -43.23
CA ASN A 52 32.77 17.75 -42.91
C ASN A 52 32.51 16.46 -43.71
N VAL A 53 31.28 16.19 -44.18
CA VAL A 53 30.96 14.99 -44.99
C VAL A 53 31.76 14.92 -46.30
N PHE A 54 32.20 16.07 -46.80
CA PHE A 54 33.05 16.17 -47.99
C PHE A 54 34.52 15.91 -47.69
N LEU A 55 34.92 15.71 -46.44
CA LEU A 55 36.27 15.28 -46.07
C LEU A 55 36.31 13.76 -45.91
N LYS A 56 37.41 13.13 -46.34
CA LYS A 56 37.66 11.71 -46.04
C LYS A 56 37.90 11.44 -44.56
N ASP A 57 38.35 12.47 -43.83
CA ASP A 57 38.52 12.48 -42.39
C ASP A 57 37.56 13.51 -41.81
N GLN A 58 36.39 13.03 -41.37
CA GLN A 58 35.27 13.86 -40.93
C GLN A 58 35.49 14.53 -39.56
N THR A 59 36.56 14.15 -38.85
CA THR A 59 36.93 14.76 -37.55
C THR A 59 37.50 16.18 -37.70
N LYS A 60 37.89 16.56 -38.92
CA LYS A 60 38.41 17.89 -39.25
C LYS A 60 37.28 18.85 -39.56
N GLN A 61 37.44 20.10 -39.12
CA GLN A 61 36.47 21.16 -39.39
C GLN A 61 36.45 21.55 -40.88
N ALA A 62 35.25 21.66 -41.43
CA ALA A 62 34.99 22.30 -42.70
C ALA A 62 33.75 23.19 -42.58
N GLU A 63 33.74 24.25 -43.37
CA GLU A 63 32.61 25.18 -43.45
C GLU A 63 32.18 25.38 -44.91
N TYR A 64 30.88 25.61 -45.12
CA TYR A 64 30.36 25.96 -46.43
C TYR A 64 30.68 27.40 -46.77
N ILE A 65 31.31 27.62 -47.93
CA ILE A 65 31.45 28.96 -48.53
C ILE A 65 30.22 29.26 -49.40
N THR A 66 29.70 28.25 -50.09
CA THR A 66 28.43 28.39 -50.81
C THR A 66 27.28 28.42 -49.80
N ASP A 67 26.35 29.35 -49.98
CA ASP A 67 25.11 29.38 -49.20
C ASP A 67 24.20 28.20 -49.60
N ILE A 68 24.31 27.11 -48.85
CA ILE A 68 23.58 25.87 -49.10
C ILE A 68 22.11 25.94 -48.69
N THR A 69 21.71 26.95 -47.91
CA THR A 69 20.30 27.11 -47.46
C THR A 69 19.34 27.40 -48.62
N LYS A 70 19.87 27.85 -49.77
CA LYS A 70 19.13 28.07 -51.01
C LYS A 70 18.91 26.80 -51.84
N ILE A 71 19.54 25.68 -51.46
CA ILE A 71 19.35 24.38 -52.11
C ILE A 71 18.13 23.72 -51.48
N GLY A 72 17.04 23.61 -52.23
CA GLY A 72 15.87 22.82 -51.80
C GLY A 72 16.24 21.34 -51.80
N THR A 73 16.20 20.70 -50.63
CA THR A 73 16.54 19.28 -50.47
C THR A 73 15.52 18.34 -51.12
N ASN A 74 14.33 18.85 -51.45
CA ASN A 74 13.29 18.17 -52.20
C ASN A 74 13.43 18.27 -53.73
N LYS A 75 14.54 18.81 -54.23
CA LYS A 75 14.79 18.93 -55.68
C LYS A 75 15.99 18.06 -56.04
N PRO A 76 15.78 16.87 -56.61
CA PRO A 76 16.87 16.04 -57.12
C PRO A 76 17.70 16.81 -58.14
N GLY A 77 19.02 16.68 -58.04
CA GLY A 77 19.94 17.47 -58.85
C GLY A 77 21.36 17.45 -58.34
N THR A 78 22.30 17.90 -59.18
CA THR A 78 23.71 18.07 -58.78
C THR A 78 24.03 19.54 -58.62
N TYR A 79 24.43 19.92 -57.42
CA TYR A 79 24.75 21.29 -57.03
C TYR A 79 26.26 21.45 -56.85
N ASP A 80 26.84 22.41 -57.57
CA ASP A 80 28.24 22.78 -57.40
C ASP A 80 28.40 23.68 -56.16
N ILE A 81 29.12 23.19 -55.15
CA ILE A 81 29.31 23.87 -53.87
C ILE A 81 30.80 24.09 -53.57
N LYS A 82 31.09 25.07 -52.71
CA LYS A 82 32.43 25.37 -52.24
C LYS A 82 32.49 25.22 -50.72
N ILE A 83 33.53 24.55 -50.25
CA ILE A 83 33.83 24.40 -48.81
C ILE A 83 35.24 24.89 -48.52
N GLU A 84 35.46 25.35 -47.30
CA GLU A 84 36.78 25.68 -46.76
C GLU A 84 37.16 24.71 -45.64
N SER A 85 38.40 24.24 -45.64
CA SER A 85 38.98 23.51 -44.50
C SER A 85 40.47 23.82 -44.41
N ASN A 86 40.95 24.18 -43.22
CA ASN A 86 42.34 24.58 -42.96
C ASN A 86 42.89 25.65 -43.94
N GLY A 87 42.09 26.68 -44.24
CA GLY A 87 42.46 27.80 -45.12
C GLY A 87 42.54 27.45 -46.61
N LYS A 88 42.12 26.24 -47.02
CA LYS A 88 42.08 25.81 -48.42
C LYS A 88 40.64 25.63 -48.89
N LYS A 89 40.34 26.18 -50.07
CA LYS A 89 39.02 26.14 -50.71
C LYS A 89 38.93 24.98 -51.68
N TYR A 90 37.81 24.25 -51.63
CA TYR A 90 37.54 23.11 -52.49
C TYR A 90 36.22 23.30 -53.22
N LYS A 91 36.20 22.96 -54.51
CA LYS A 91 34.96 22.78 -55.27
C LYS A 91 34.53 21.32 -55.16
N VAL A 92 33.32 21.10 -54.66
CA VAL A 92 32.74 19.77 -54.47
C VAL A 92 31.30 19.78 -54.98
N LYS A 93 30.69 18.60 -55.13
CA LYS A 93 29.33 18.45 -55.66
C LYS A 93 28.44 17.79 -54.62
N LEU A 94 27.34 18.44 -54.27
CA LEU A 94 26.25 17.78 -53.55
C LEU A 94 25.26 17.27 -54.59
N GLU A 95 25.08 15.96 -54.65
CA GLU A 95 24.07 15.34 -55.50
C GLU A 95 22.90 14.92 -54.62
N ILE A 96 21.75 15.56 -54.81
CA ILE A 96 20.50 15.14 -54.19
C ILE A 96 19.87 14.10 -55.12
N ARG A 97 19.58 12.92 -54.59
CA ARG A 97 18.85 11.86 -55.29
C ARG A 97 17.66 11.48 -54.44
N ASP A 98 16.54 11.26 -55.09
CA ASP A 98 15.43 10.55 -54.46
C ASP A 98 15.61 9.06 -54.76
N THR A 99 15.74 8.26 -53.71
CA THR A 99 15.90 6.80 -53.80
C THR A 99 14.83 6.05 -53.01
N LEU A 100 13.94 6.79 -52.34
CA LEU A 100 12.88 6.24 -51.53
C LEU A 100 11.60 6.17 -52.36
N ALA A 101 10.84 5.09 -52.21
CA ALA A 101 9.53 4.99 -52.83
C ALA A 101 8.49 5.74 -51.98
N PRO A 102 7.46 6.31 -52.62
CA PRO A 102 6.46 7.10 -51.91
C PRO A 102 5.66 6.28 -50.92
N GLU A 103 5.38 6.85 -49.75
CA GLU A 103 4.53 6.26 -48.72
C GLU A 103 3.13 6.88 -48.75
N ALA A 104 2.08 6.07 -48.56
CA ALA A 104 0.71 6.57 -48.59
C ALA A 104 -0.21 5.94 -47.55
N GLU A 105 -1.08 6.78 -46.99
CA GLU A 105 -2.24 6.35 -46.22
C GLU A 105 -3.43 6.16 -47.17
N ILE A 106 -3.99 4.95 -47.21
CA ILE A 106 -5.09 4.58 -48.10
C ILE A 106 -6.42 4.58 -47.36
N LYS A 107 -7.48 4.98 -48.05
CA LYS A 107 -8.88 4.80 -47.62
C LYS A 107 -9.66 4.00 -48.64
N ASN A 108 -10.64 3.24 -48.16
CA ASN A 108 -11.62 2.56 -49.01
C ASN A 108 -12.71 3.52 -49.46
N ILE A 109 -13.36 3.22 -50.59
CA ILE A 109 -14.45 4.01 -51.14
C ILE A 109 -15.70 3.14 -51.23
N ASP A 110 -16.81 3.62 -50.68
CA ASP A 110 -18.11 2.94 -50.68
C ASP A 110 -19.17 3.82 -51.37
N LEU A 111 -19.45 3.54 -52.63
CA LEU A 111 -20.36 4.28 -53.49
C LEU A 111 -21.79 3.74 -53.40
N TYR A 112 -22.77 4.65 -53.45
CA TYR A 112 -24.18 4.28 -53.57
C TYR A 112 -24.47 3.68 -54.96
N GLU A 113 -23.99 4.34 -56.00
CA GLU A 113 -24.06 3.91 -57.41
C GLU A 113 -22.69 4.07 -58.08
N GLY A 114 -22.49 3.36 -59.19
CA GLY A 114 -21.25 3.41 -59.93
C GLY A 114 -20.95 4.81 -60.48
N ARG A 115 -19.73 5.29 -60.23
CA ARG A 115 -19.19 6.49 -60.89
C ARG A 115 -17.69 6.31 -61.11
N VAL A 116 -17.15 7.02 -62.09
CA VAL A 116 -15.71 7.11 -62.27
C VAL A 116 -15.10 7.77 -61.03
N ILE A 117 -14.06 7.13 -60.50
CA ILE A 117 -13.27 7.59 -59.36
C ILE A 117 -11.85 7.83 -59.85
N GLU A 118 -11.27 8.95 -59.45
CA GLU A 118 -9.85 9.20 -59.67
C GLU A 118 -9.00 8.42 -58.65
N PRO A 119 -7.84 7.85 -59.01
CA PRO A 119 -6.97 7.12 -58.07
C PRO A 119 -6.67 7.91 -56.80
N GLN A 120 -6.50 9.23 -56.94
CA GLN A 120 -6.24 10.15 -55.83
C GLN A 120 -7.34 10.14 -54.77
N GLU A 121 -8.59 9.82 -55.12
CA GLU A 121 -9.68 9.74 -54.15
C GLU A 121 -9.50 8.62 -53.13
N PHE A 122 -8.65 7.62 -53.39
CA PHE A 122 -8.32 6.56 -52.41
C PHE A 122 -7.21 6.98 -51.44
N ILE A 123 -6.62 8.16 -51.61
CA ILE A 123 -5.48 8.62 -50.83
C ILE A 123 -5.97 9.54 -49.71
N LYS A 124 -5.58 9.24 -48.47
CA LYS A 124 -5.77 10.10 -47.29
C LYS A 124 -4.56 11.03 -47.09
N GLY A 125 -3.35 10.54 -47.38
CA GLY A 125 -2.12 11.31 -47.33
C GLY A 125 -0.99 10.61 -48.10
N ILE A 126 -0.03 11.39 -48.59
CA ILE A 126 1.20 10.91 -49.24
C ILE A 126 2.38 11.55 -48.53
N ASN A 127 3.38 10.76 -48.21
CA ASN A 127 4.66 11.18 -47.68
C ASN A 127 5.76 10.79 -48.67
N ASP A 128 6.32 11.80 -49.32
CA ASP A 128 7.45 11.65 -50.23
C ASP A 128 8.22 12.97 -50.33
N ALA A 129 9.50 12.89 -50.69
CA ALA A 129 10.33 14.08 -50.85
C ALA A 129 10.04 14.81 -52.17
N THR A 130 9.60 14.11 -53.21
CA THR A 130 9.26 14.67 -54.51
C THR A 130 7.76 14.52 -54.82
N ASN A 131 7.30 15.06 -55.96
CA ASN A 131 5.90 14.96 -56.33
C ASN A 131 5.55 13.53 -56.73
N VAL A 132 4.40 13.06 -56.28
CA VAL A 132 3.94 11.68 -56.53
C VAL A 132 2.74 11.69 -57.45
N THR A 133 2.81 10.86 -58.48
CA THR A 133 1.68 10.50 -59.34
C THR A 133 1.00 9.25 -58.79
N VAL A 134 -0.34 9.20 -58.91
CA VAL A 134 -1.15 8.09 -58.41
C VAL A 134 -1.99 7.56 -59.55
N ASP A 135 -1.81 6.28 -59.89
CA ASP A 135 -2.49 5.62 -60.99
C ASP A 135 -3.13 4.29 -60.54
N TYR A 136 -4.08 3.79 -61.32
CA TYR A 136 -4.54 2.41 -61.17
C TYR A 136 -3.57 1.46 -61.88
N LYS A 137 -3.12 0.41 -61.19
CA LYS A 137 -2.41 -0.69 -61.85
C LYS A 137 -3.31 -1.42 -62.84
N THR A 138 -4.61 -1.51 -62.53
CA THR A 138 -5.66 -1.96 -63.44
C THR A 138 -6.92 -1.18 -63.10
N THR A 139 -7.50 -0.50 -64.10
CA THR A 139 -8.71 0.31 -63.89
C THR A 139 -9.85 -0.58 -63.38
N PRO A 140 -10.44 -0.27 -62.21
CA PRO A 140 -11.54 -1.06 -61.67
C PRO A 140 -12.83 -0.86 -62.49
N ASP A 141 -13.73 -1.83 -62.43
CA ASP A 141 -15.05 -1.68 -63.03
C ASP A 141 -15.94 -0.89 -62.07
N PHE A 142 -16.11 0.40 -62.35
CA PHE A 142 -16.90 1.30 -61.52
C PHE A 142 -18.39 0.96 -61.46
N ASN A 143 -18.90 0.09 -62.34
CA ASN A 143 -20.30 -0.33 -62.34
C ASN A 143 -20.49 -1.74 -61.76
N LYS A 144 -19.39 -2.44 -61.42
CA LYS A 144 -19.47 -3.76 -60.80
C LYS A 144 -20.00 -3.63 -59.37
N ILE A 145 -21.18 -4.19 -59.16
CA ILE A 145 -21.84 -4.25 -57.85
C ILE A 145 -21.04 -5.15 -56.90
N GLY A 146 -20.98 -4.74 -55.63
CA GLY A 146 -20.24 -5.42 -54.58
C GLY A 146 -18.87 -4.81 -54.33
N THR A 147 -18.04 -5.52 -53.59
CA THR A 147 -16.69 -5.08 -53.22
C THR A 147 -15.67 -5.64 -54.21
N GLN A 148 -14.74 -4.80 -54.65
CA GLN A 148 -13.59 -5.18 -55.45
C GLN A 148 -12.29 -4.62 -54.84
N ASP A 149 -11.23 -5.41 -54.94
CA ASP A 149 -9.88 -4.96 -54.60
C ASP A 149 -9.34 -4.08 -55.73
N VAL A 150 -8.73 -2.96 -55.36
CA VAL A 150 -8.15 -1.97 -56.25
C VAL A 150 -6.68 -1.81 -55.90
N THR A 151 -5.80 -1.95 -56.89
CA THR A 151 -4.37 -1.73 -56.71
C THR A 151 -3.97 -0.37 -57.27
N LEU A 152 -3.45 0.48 -56.39
CA LEU A 152 -2.92 1.80 -56.69
C LEU A 152 -1.41 1.69 -56.90
N LEU A 153 -0.90 2.35 -57.93
CA LEU A 153 0.51 2.51 -58.21
C LEU A 153 0.88 3.97 -57.95
N LEU A 154 1.85 4.18 -57.07
CA LEU A 154 2.41 5.48 -56.81
C LEU A 154 3.81 5.54 -57.41
N GLU A 155 4.12 6.63 -58.10
CA GLU A 155 5.43 6.86 -58.72
C GLU A 155 5.86 8.31 -58.49
N ASP A 156 7.05 8.47 -57.92
CA ASP A 156 7.67 9.77 -57.66
C ASP A 156 8.36 10.36 -58.91
N GLU A 157 8.98 11.53 -58.80
CA GLU A 157 9.69 12.16 -59.93
C GLU A 157 10.99 11.44 -60.33
N ALA A 158 11.55 10.61 -59.46
CA ALA A 158 12.77 9.83 -59.69
C ALA A 158 12.50 8.42 -60.25
N GLY A 159 11.23 8.02 -60.34
CA GLY A 159 10.78 6.71 -60.82
C GLY A 159 10.75 5.63 -59.75
N ASN A 160 10.86 5.98 -58.46
CA ASN A 160 10.63 5.04 -57.37
C ASN A 160 9.13 4.76 -57.24
N LYS A 161 8.76 3.49 -57.01
CA LYS A 161 7.36 3.03 -57.06
C LYS A 161 6.95 2.29 -55.81
N SER A 162 5.70 2.46 -55.42
CA SER A 162 5.03 1.67 -54.38
C SER A 162 3.64 1.26 -54.82
N GLU A 163 3.16 0.13 -54.30
CA GLU A 163 1.84 -0.40 -54.60
C GLU A 163 1.02 -0.52 -53.32
N TYR A 164 -0.24 -0.11 -53.40
CA TYR A 164 -1.18 -0.23 -52.28
C TYR A 164 -2.49 -0.88 -52.71
N GLN A 165 -3.08 -1.64 -51.79
CA GLN A 165 -4.40 -2.23 -51.95
C GLN A 165 -5.46 -1.36 -51.26
N ALA A 166 -6.57 -1.13 -51.96
CA ALA A 166 -7.76 -0.47 -51.45
C ALA A 166 -9.01 -1.28 -51.83
N LYS A 167 -10.15 -0.98 -51.21
CA LYS A 167 -11.45 -1.54 -51.59
C LYS A 167 -12.34 -0.48 -52.20
N LEU A 168 -12.91 -0.80 -53.36
CA LEU A 168 -14.03 -0.07 -53.95
C LEU A 168 -15.29 -0.92 -53.77
N ARG A 169 -16.30 -0.37 -53.09
CA ARG A 169 -17.59 -1.01 -52.93
C ARG A 169 -18.65 -0.20 -53.65
N VAL A 170 -19.42 -0.83 -54.54
CA VAL A 170 -20.59 -0.22 -55.19
C VAL A 170 -21.83 -0.94 -54.70
N SER A 171 -22.61 -0.28 -53.85
CA SER A 171 -23.76 -0.90 -53.22
C SER A 171 -24.75 0.14 -52.70
N LYS A 172 -26.04 -0.17 -52.86
CA LYS A 172 -27.15 0.58 -52.26
C LYS A 172 -27.31 0.31 -50.76
N THR A 173 -26.67 -0.73 -50.23
CA THR A 173 -26.68 -1.05 -48.81
C THR A 173 -25.44 -0.52 -48.10
N LYS A 174 -25.51 -0.21 -46.81
CA LYS A 174 -24.36 -0.01 -45.93
C LYS A 174 -23.54 -1.30 -45.86
N GLU A 175 -22.23 -1.18 -45.70
CA GLU A 175 -21.36 -2.34 -45.53
C GLU A 175 -21.71 -3.11 -44.25
N ASN A 176 -21.98 -2.38 -43.16
CA ASN A 176 -22.29 -2.95 -41.85
C ASN A 176 -23.48 -2.21 -41.21
N ILE A 177 -24.36 -2.96 -40.56
CA ILE A 177 -25.30 -2.43 -39.56
C ILE A 177 -24.93 -2.97 -38.18
N LYS A 178 -25.15 -2.18 -37.12
CA LYS A 178 -25.00 -2.65 -35.74
C LYS A 178 -26.36 -3.05 -35.20
N VAL A 179 -26.41 -4.17 -34.48
CA VAL A 179 -27.62 -4.69 -33.85
C VAL A 179 -27.30 -5.01 -32.40
N ASP A 180 -28.12 -4.47 -31.50
CA ASP A 180 -28.03 -4.70 -30.07
C ASP A 180 -28.33 -6.16 -29.74
N ILE A 181 -27.41 -6.82 -29.03
CA ILE A 181 -27.55 -8.20 -28.56
C ILE A 181 -28.73 -8.38 -27.58
N SER A 182 -29.13 -7.33 -26.86
CA SER A 182 -30.23 -7.39 -25.89
C SER A 182 -31.59 -7.36 -26.59
N ASN A 183 -31.75 -6.47 -27.57
CA ASN A 183 -33.01 -6.25 -28.26
C ASN A 183 -33.18 -7.14 -29.51
N ARG A 184 -32.09 -7.50 -30.20
CA ARG A 184 -32.07 -8.37 -31.38
C ARG A 184 -33.14 -8.05 -32.43
N VAL A 185 -33.28 -6.76 -32.77
CA VAL A 185 -34.22 -6.28 -33.78
C VAL A 185 -33.48 -5.41 -34.79
N TYR A 186 -33.78 -5.59 -36.06
CA TYR A 186 -33.41 -4.68 -37.14
C TYR A 186 -34.49 -4.68 -38.22
N THR A 187 -34.50 -3.63 -39.05
CA THR A 187 -35.38 -3.50 -40.20
C THR A 187 -34.57 -3.50 -41.49
N VAL A 188 -35.20 -3.78 -42.62
CA VAL A 188 -34.54 -3.67 -43.93
C VAL A 188 -34.03 -2.24 -44.19
N GLU A 189 -34.73 -1.22 -43.68
CA GLU A 189 -34.34 0.19 -43.78
C GLU A 189 -32.95 0.46 -43.17
N ALA A 190 -32.58 -0.26 -42.10
CA ALA A 190 -31.27 -0.08 -41.44
C ALA A 190 -30.09 -0.33 -42.40
N PHE A 191 -30.27 -1.27 -43.33
CA PHE A 191 -29.26 -1.64 -44.33
C PHE A 191 -29.14 -0.64 -45.47
N LEU A 192 -30.15 0.17 -45.75
CA LEU A 192 -30.16 1.04 -46.92
C LEU A 192 -29.28 2.28 -46.70
N LYS A 193 -28.58 2.72 -47.75
CA LYS A 193 -27.94 4.03 -47.78
C LYS A 193 -28.96 5.14 -48.03
N GLU A 194 -29.93 4.88 -48.90
CA GLU A 194 -30.98 5.83 -49.30
C GLU A 194 -32.37 5.30 -48.97
N LYS A 195 -33.24 6.17 -48.44
CA LYS A 195 -34.60 5.78 -48.01
C LYS A 195 -35.52 5.42 -49.18
N ASN A 196 -35.25 5.94 -50.37
CA ASN A 196 -36.08 5.70 -51.56
C ASN A 196 -36.07 4.24 -52.03
N ASP A 197 -35.03 3.48 -51.69
CA ASP A 197 -34.94 2.05 -52.03
C ASP A 197 -35.86 1.18 -51.16
N LEU A 198 -36.46 1.72 -50.09
CA LEU A 198 -37.24 0.96 -49.11
C LEU A 198 -38.42 0.20 -49.72
N ALA A 199 -39.09 0.78 -50.72
CA ALA A 199 -40.26 0.16 -51.35
C ALA A 199 -39.93 -1.14 -52.10
N GLY A 200 -38.70 -1.25 -52.64
CA GLY A 200 -38.20 -2.44 -53.35
C GLY A 200 -37.33 -3.36 -52.50
N ALA A 201 -37.09 -3.02 -51.22
CA ALA A 201 -36.12 -3.70 -50.38
C ALA A 201 -36.72 -4.85 -49.55
N SER A 202 -36.01 -5.98 -49.49
CA SER A 202 -36.33 -7.12 -48.62
C SER A 202 -35.05 -7.82 -48.12
N ILE A 203 -35.10 -8.38 -46.92
CA ILE A 203 -34.00 -9.16 -46.34
C ILE A 203 -34.11 -10.60 -46.87
N ILE A 204 -33.02 -11.13 -47.43
CA ILE A 204 -32.93 -12.51 -47.90
C ILE A 204 -32.36 -13.41 -46.79
N GLU A 205 -31.23 -13.01 -46.22
CA GLU A 205 -30.62 -13.71 -45.09
C GLU A 205 -29.77 -12.74 -44.24
N PRO A 206 -29.63 -13.00 -42.92
CA PRO A 206 -30.37 -14.01 -42.17
C PRO A 206 -31.81 -13.54 -41.89
N LEU A 207 -32.77 -14.48 -41.81
CA LEU A 207 -34.18 -14.15 -41.48
C LEU A 207 -34.40 -13.92 -39.97
N ILE A 208 -33.44 -14.34 -39.15
CA ILE A 208 -33.45 -14.24 -37.70
C ILE A 208 -32.13 -13.59 -37.28
N VAL A 209 -32.16 -12.76 -36.25
CA VAL A 209 -30.95 -12.14 -35.71
C VAL A 209 -30.07 -13.21 -35.05
N PRO A 210 -28.76 -13.25 -35.36
CA PRO A 210 -27.84 -14.17 -34.70
C PRO A 210 -27.83 -13.99 -33.18
N GLU A 211 -27.75 -15.11 -32.44
CA GLU A 211 -27.85 -15.11 -30.96
C GLU A 211 -26.52 -14.82 -30.25
N LYS A 212 -25.41 -14.79 -30.98
CA LYS A 212 -24.08 -14.57 -30.43
C LYS A 212 -23.51 -13.28 -31.00
N MET A 213 -22.75 -12.55 -30.18
CA MET A 213 -21.98 -11.42 -30.66
C MET A 213 -21.01 -11.84 -31.77
N GLY A 214 -20.85 -10.98 -32.78
CA GLY A 214 -20.03 -11.27 -33.95
C GLY A 214 -20.49 -10.54 -35.21
N ILE A 215 -19.76 -10.78 -36.30
CA ILE A 215 -20.06 -10.25 -37.63
C ILE A 215 -20.65 -11.37 -38.47
N TYR A 216 -21.83 -11.13 -39.04
CA TYR A 216 -22.56 -12.12 -39.84
C TYR A 216 -22.90 -11.53 -41.21
N PRO A 217 -22.71 -12.29 -42.30
CA PRO A 217 -23.08 -11.81 -43.63
C PRO A 217 -24.60 -11.65 -43.73
N ALA A 218 -25.03 -10.63 -44.48
CA ALA A 218 -26.41 -10.36 -44.80
C ALA A 218 -26.58 -10.09 -46.29
N LYS A 219 -27.73 -10.51 -46.84
CA LYS A 219 -28.10 -10.25 -48.23
C LYS A 219 -29.42 -9.50 -48.28
N ILE A 220 -29.42 -8.37 -48.96
CA ILE A 220 -30.59 -7.50 -49.12
C ILE A 220 -30.93 -7.45 -50.60
N LYS A 221 -32.15 -7.84 -50.94
CA LYS A 221 -32.68 -7.70 -52.29
C LYS A 221 -33.32 -6.33 -52.41
N ILE A 222 -32.89 -5.53 -53.38
CA ILE A 222 -33.49 -4.25 -53.75
C ILE A 222 -33.86 -4.35 -55.22
N ASP A 223 -35.15 -4.27 -55.53
CA ASP A 223 -35.70 -4.59 -56.85
C ASP A 223 -35.27 -6.00 -57.28
N ASP A 224 -34.50 -6.14 -58.37
CA ASP A 224 -34.01 -7.43 -58.87
C ASP A 224 -32.55 -7.73 -58.51
N ILE A 225 -31.89 -6.88 -57.73
CA ILE A 225 -30.46 -6.98 -57.41
C ILE A 225 -30.27 -7.38 -55.94
N ILE A 226 -29.34 -8.31 -55.70
CA ILE A 226 -28.94 -8.72 -54.35
C ILE A 226 -27.64 -8.02 -53.98
N TYR A 227 -27.68 -7.28 -52.88
CA TYR A 227 -26.54 -6.58 -52.29
C TYR A 227 -26.06 -7.27 -51.03
N GLU A 228 -24.74 -7.39 -50.88
CA GLU A 228 -24.10 -7.91 -49.67
C GLU A 228 -23.94 -6.81 -48.62
N SER A 229 -24.14 -7.17 -47.37
CA SER A 229 -23.95 -6.34 -46.18
C SER A 229 -23.54 -7.25 -45.01
N ASN A 230 -23.30 -6.68 -43.83
CA ASN A 230 -23.06 -7.44 -42.62
C ASN A 230 -23.91 -6.92 -41.46
N ILE A 231 -24.28 -7.84 -40.58
CA ILE A 231 -24.84 -7.54 -39.26
C ILE A 231 -23.73 -7.71 -38.24
N VAL A 232 -23.40 -6.63 -37.54
CA VAL A 232 -22.51 -6.63 -36.38
C VAL A 232 -23.37 -6.71 -35.14
N VAL A 233 -23.53 -7.91 -34.59
CA VAL A 233 -24.22 -8.13 -33.32
C VAL A 233 -23.26 -7.78 -32.20
N THR A 234 -23.56 -6.72 -31.46
CA THR A 234 -22.73 -6.15 -30.41
C THR A 234 -23.62 -5.61 -29.30
N ASP A 235 -23.06 -5.39 -28.13
CA ASP A 235 -23.74 -4.60 -27.12
C ASP A 235 -23.82 -3.12 -27.55
N LEU A 236 -25.01 -2.55 -27.46
CA LEU A 236 -25.29 -1.12 -27.72
C LEU A 236 -26.03 -0.47 -26.55
N THR A 237 -26.32 -1.23 -25.49
CA THR A 237 -27.05 -0.73 -24.33
C THR A 237 -26.03 -0.34 -23.27
N PRO A 238 -25.96 0.94 -22.85
CA PRO A 238 -25.07 1.32 -21.77
C PRO A 238 -25.39 0.62 -20.44
N PRO A 239 -24.37 0.39 -19.59
CA PRO A 239 -24.55 -0.22 -18.29
C PRO A 239 -25.42 0.63 -17.38
N LYS A 240 -26.17 -0.01 -16.49
CA LYS A 240 -26.99 0.67 -15.47
C LYS A 240 -26.43 0.41 -14.08
N GLY A 241 -26.64 1.34 -13.16
CA GLY A 241 -26.30 1.19 -11.75
C GLY A 241 -26.98 2.27 -10.91
N ASP A 242 -27.10 2.00 -9.62
CA ASP A 242 -27.68 2.92 -8.65
C ASP A 242 -26.56 3.68 -7.92
N PRO A 243 -26.58 5.02 -7.88
CA PRO A 243 -25.58 5.80 -7.16
C PRO A 243 -25.65 5.54 -5.65
N ALA A 244 -24.50 5.50 -5.00
CA ALA A 244 -24.35 5.29 -3.57
C ALA A 244 -23.43 6.36 -2.97
N ASP A 245 -23.98 7.18 -2.09
CA ASP A 245 -23.22 8.20 -1.37
C ASP A 245 -22.20 7.55 -0.42
N GLN A 246 -21.02 8.16 -0.29
CA GLN A 246 -19.93 7.65 0.54
C GLN A 246 -19.38 8.72 1.48
N GLN A 247 -18.75 8.26 2.56
CA GLN A 247 -18.10 9.10 3.55
C GLN A 247 -16.71 8.55 3.86
N ILE A 248 -15.71 9.43 3.93
CA ILE A 248 -14.31 9.08 4.23
C ILE A 248 -13.69 10.10 5.18
N TRP A 249 -12.57 9.74 5.81
CA TRP A 249 -11.71 10.71 6.50
C TRP A 249 -10.85 11.49 5.51
N GLN A 250 -10.46 12.70 5.89
CA GLN A 250 -9.61 13.56 5.08
C GLN A 250 -8.29 12.86 4.71
N ASN A 251 -7.95 12.95 3.42
CA ASN A 251 -6.81 12.31 2.75
C ASN A 251 -6.90 10.78 2.58
N ASP A 252 -7.95 10.13 3.06
CA ASP A 252 -8.19 8.73 2.73
C ASP A 252 -8.57 8.60 1.25
N GLN A 253 -8.32 7.44 0.66
CA GLN A 253 -8.68 7.16 -0.73
C GLN A 253 -9.87 6.19 -0.77
N ILE A 254 -10.76 6.40 -1.74
CA ILE A 254 -11.89 5.53 -2.01
C ILE A 254 -12.01 5.26 -3.51
N ASP A 255 -12.25 4.00 -3.85
CA ASP A 255 -12.41 3.56 -5.24
C ASP A 255 -13.79 3.94 -5.79
N ALA A 256 -13.85 4.33 -7.06
CA ALA A 256 -15.09 4.73 -7.74
C ALA A 256 -16.18 3.64 -7.68
N SER A 257 -15.79 2.36 -7.64
CA SER A 257 -16.72 1.23 -7.51
C SER A 257 -17.54 1.26 -6.22
N LYS A 258 -17.10 1.97 -5.18
CA LYS A 258 -17.88 2.13 -3.94
C LYS A 258 -19.08 3.05 -4.09
N PHE A 259 -19.10 3.90 -5.13
CA PHE A 259 -20.17 4.86 -5.37
C PHE A 259 -21.31 4.31 -6.22
N VAL A 260 -21.28 3.02 -6.57
CA VAL A 260 -22.30 2.42 -7.43
C VAL A 260 -22.68 1.05 -6.90
N THR A 261 -23.98 0.78 -6.89
CA THR A 261 -24.56 -0.53 -6.54
C THR A 261 -25.46 -1.03 -7.67
N ASN A 262 -25.89 -2.30 -7.59
CA ASN A 262 -26.83 -2.89 -8.56
C ASN A 262 -26.43 -2.72 -10.03
N ILE A 263 -25.14 -2.88 -10.33
CA ILE A 263 -24.64 -2.77 -11.70
C ILE A 263 -25.27 -3.87 -12.57
N GLN A 264 -25.86 -3.47 -13.70
CA GLN A 264 -26.55 -4.36 -14.65
C GLN A 264 -26.09 -4.04 -16.07
N ASP A 265 -25.55 -5.06 -16.72
CA ASP A 265 -25.12 -5.02 -18.11
C ASP A 265 -25.02 -6.45 -18.67
N VAL A 266 -24.97 -6.61 -19.99
CA VAL A 266 -24.79 -7.94 -20.63
C VAL A 266 -23.31 -8.30 -20.80
N THR A 267 -22.41 -7.34 -20.70
CA THR A 267 -20.95 -7.51 -20.67
C THR A 267 -20.36 -7.01 -19.35
N SER A 268 -19.05 -7.19 -19.15
CA SER A 268 -18.38 -6.75 -17.92
C SER A 268 -18.32 -5.23 -17.85
N VAL A 269 -18.59 -4.66 -16.67
CA VAL A 269 -18.57 -3.21 -16.45
C VAL A 269 -17.33 -2.79 -15.66
N THR A 270 -16.66 -1.76 -16.14
CA THR A 270 -15.61 -1.04 -15.41
C THR A 270 -16.18 0.24 -14.80
N VAL A 271 -15.71 0.60 -13.61
CA VAL A 271 -16.17 1.78 -12.86
C VAL A 271 -14.98 2.70 -12.62
N ARG A 272 -15.12 3.98 -12.98
CA ARG A 272 -14.05 4.98 -12.80
C ARG A 272 -14.63 6.34 -12.47
N TYR A 273 -13.82 7.21 -11.87
CA TYR A 273 -14.17 8.63 -11.80
C TYR A 273 -14.07 9.26 -13.19
N LYS A 274 -14.95 10.22 -13.48
CA LYS A 274 -14.79 11.12 -14.63
C LYS A 274 -13.61 12.06 -14.40
N GLU A 275 -13.52 12.60 -13.19
CA GLU A 275 -12.41 13.43 -12.69
C GLU A 275 -12.08 13.00 -11.25
N GLN A 276 -10.79 12.93 -10.91
CA GLN A 276 -10.36 12.47 -9.59
C GLN A 276 -10.84 13.44 -8.50
N PRO A 277 -11.60 12.99 -7.47
CA PRO A 277 -12.02 13.85 -6.37
C PRO A 277 -10.83 14.34 -5.54
N ASP A 278 -10.92 15.56 -4.99
CA ASP A 278 -9.94 16.07 -4.05
C ASP A 278 -10.28 15.57 -2.64
N PHE A 279 -9.60 14.50 -2.22
CA PHE A 279 -9.78 13.90 -0.90
C PHE A 279 -9.21 14.75 0.25
N SER A 280 -8.45 15.81 -0.06
CA SER A 280 -7.94 16.74 0.95
C SER A 280 -8.96 17.82 1.33
N LEU A 281 -9.97 18.06 0.50
CA LEU A 281 -10.99 19.07 0.74
C LEU A 281 -12.12 18.49 1.61
N ALA A 282 -12.19 18.93 2.87
CA ALA A 282 -13.27 18.56 3.79
C ALA A 282 -14.62 19.14 3.34
N GLY A 283 -15.71 18.40 3.59
CA GLY A 283 -17.08 18.75 3.23
C GLY A 283 -17.72 17.80 2.22
N GLU A 284 -18.94 18.13 1.79
CA GLU A 284 -19.64 17.41 0.73
C GLU A 284 -19.14 17.87 -0.64
N GLN A 285 -18.84 16.92 -1.52
CA GLN A 285 -18.57 17.15 -2.94
C GLN A 285 -19.38 16.17 -3.80
N THR A 286 -19.81 16.61 -4.98
CA THR A 286 -20.46 15.73 -5.97
C THR A 286 -19.38 15.10 -6.84
N VAL A 287 -19.38 13.78 -6.95
CA VAL A 287 -18.47 13.03 -7.80
C VAL A 287 -19.25 12.44 -8.98
N THR A 288 -18.64 12.48 -10.16
CA THR A 288 -19.21 11.85 -11.37
C THR A 288 -18.49 10.54 -11.65
N ILE A 289 -19.25 9.46 -11.69
CA ILE A 289 -18.79 8.09 -11.93
C ILE A 289 -19.17 7.67 -13.34
N ILE A 290 -18.22 7.06 -14.06
CA ILE A 290 -18.44 6.47 -15.37
C ILE A 290 -18.47 4.95 -15.23
N LEU A 291 -19.56 4.36 -15.71
CA LEU A 291 -19.68 2.93 -15.97
C LEU A 291 -19.40 2.72 -17.46
N SER A 292 -18.41 1.88 -17.80
CA SER A 292 -18.12 1.51 -19.20
C SER A 292 -18.15 0.00 -19.36
N ASP A 293 -18.89 -0.48 -20.36
CA ASP A 293 -18.96 -1.89 -20.74
C ASP A 293 -17.81 -2.29 -21.69
N GLU A 294 -17.80 -3.53 -22.18
CA GLU A 294 -16.78 -4.03 -23.13
C GLU A 294 -16.93 -3.48 -24.56
N ALA A 295 -18.12 -2.96 -24.91
CA ALA A 295 -18.41 -2.33 -26.20
C ALA A 295 -18.14 -0.82 -26.20
N ASN A 296 -17.68 -0.25 -25.07
CA ASN A 296 -17.48 1.17 -24.80
C ASN A 296 -18.78 1.99 -24.78
N ASN A 297 -19.91 1.37 -24.43
CA ASN A 297 -21.09 2.10 -24.04
C ASN A 297 -20.90 2.62 -22.61
N GLU A 298 -21.20 3.90 -22.38
CA GLU A 298 -20.95 4.57 -21.10
C GLU A 298 -22.24 5.13 -20.48
N THR A 299 -22.32 5.06 -19.15
CA THR A 299 -23.32 5.75 -18.33
C THR A 299 -22.61 6.61 -17.29
N GLU A 300 -23.05 7.87 -17.16
CA GLU A 300 -22.58 8.77 -16.10
C GLU A 300 -23.58 8.76 -14.93
N LEU A 301 -23.06 8.64 -13.70
CA LEU A 301 -23.81 8.72 -12.45
C LEU A 301 -23.21 9.79 -11.55
N GLU A 302 -24.06 10.51 -10.82
CA GLU A 302 -23.63 11.45 -9.78
C GLU A 302 -23.90 10.84 -8.40
N ALA A 303 -22.93 10.95 -7.50
CA ALA A 303 -23.05 10.54 -6.11
C ALA A 303 -22.37 11.58 -5.20
N LYS A 304 -22.70 11.57 -3.91
CA LYS A 304 -22.06 12.45 -2.93
C LYS A 304 -20.90 11.77 -2.24
N LEU A 305 -19.81 12.51 -2.09
CA LEU A 305 -18.68 12.17 -1.22
C LEU A 305 -18.61 13.17 -0.08
N THR A 306 -18.71 12.70 1.15
CA THR A 306 -18.51 13.50 2.37
C THR A 306 -17.13 13.23 2.95
N VAL A 307 -16.24 14.23 2.90
CA VAL A 307 -14.91 14.14 3.49
C VAL A 307 -14.94 14.77 4.88
N ILE A 308 -14.66 13.97 5.91
CA ILE A 308 -14.67 14.41 7.31
C ILE A 308 -13.24 14.69 7.77
N GLN A 309 -13.04 15.90 8.29
CA GLN A 309 -11.82 16.23 9.02
C GLN A 309 -11.92 15.70 10.45
N ASP A 310 -10.87 15.05 10.90
CA ASP A 310 -10.75 14.60 12.27
C ASP A 310 -10.17 15.72 13.16
N THR A 311 -10.97 16.16 14.12
CA THR A 311 -10.67 17.29 15.03
C THR A 311 -10.73 16.91 16.50
N GLU A 312 -11.07 15.65 16.80
CA GLU A 312 -11.21 15.17 18.16
C GLU A 312 -9.84 14.68 18.65
N PRO A 313 -9.34 15.11 19.82
CA PRO A 313 -8.07 14.63 20.35
C PRO A 313 -8.21 13.25 21.02
N PRO A 314 -7.13 12.44 21.06
CA PRO A 314 -7.15 11.14 21.72
C PRO A 314 -7.55 11.20 23.20
N ALA A 315 -8.32 10.22 23.66
CA ALA A 315 -8.70 10.10 25.07
C ALA A 315 -7.70 9.23 25.84
N ILE A 316 -7.03 9.81 26.85
CA ILE A 316 -6.10 9.08 27.75
C ILE A 316 -6.84 8.63 29.01
N TYR A 317 -6.73 7.36 29.36
CA TYR A 317 -7.37 6.77 30.54
C TYR A 317 -6.37 6.07 31.47
N GLY A 318 -6.82 5.72 32.68
CA GLY A 318 -6.01 5.02 33.68
C GLY A 318 -5.00 5.90 34.43
N VAL A 319 -4.86 7.17 34.06
CA VAL A 319 -3.99 8.15 34.74
C VAL A 319 -4.56 8.45 36.13
N LYS A 320 -3.79 8.11 37.16
CA LYS A 320 -4.09 8.37 38.57
C LYS A 320 -2.80 8.59 39.35
N ASP A 321 -2.91 9.31 40.46
CA ASP A 321 -1.80 9.46 41.41
C ASP A 321 -1.39 8.10 41.98
N ASN A 322 -0.10 7.97 42.30
CA ASN A 322 0.47 6.71 42.71
C ASN A 322 1.54 6.90 43.79
N THR A 323 1.71 5.91 44.66
CA THR A 323 2.79 5.88 45.65
C THR A 323 3.82 4.84 45.22
N ILE A 324 5.07 5.25 45.14
CA ILE A 324 6.21 4.38 44.85
C ILE A 324 7.23 4.49 45.99
N TYR A 325 8.11 3.49 46.11
CA TYR A 325 9.10 3.46 47.18
C TYR A 325 10.50 3.67 46.61
N ILE A 326 11.38 4.22 47.45
CA ILE A 326 12.76 4.47 47.07
C ILE A 326 13.43 3.19 46.55
N ASN A 327 14.10 3.32 45.41
CA ASN A 327 14.80 2.26 44.69
C ASN A 327 13.93 1.10 44.15
N ASN A 328 12.59 1.17 44.23
CA ASN A 328 11.71 0.19 43.60
C ASN A 328 11.40 0.55 42.14
N PRO A 329 11.65 -0.36 41.17
CA PRO A 329 11.33 -0.12 39.77
C PRO A 329 9.83 0.14 39.53
N VAL A 330 9.51 1.14 38.70
CA VAL A 330 8.14 1.48 38.31
C VAL A 330 7.99 1.55 36.80
N SER A 331 6.87 1.03 36.28
CA SER A 331 6.45 1.21 34.90
C SER A 331 5.32 2.25 34.83
N PHE A 332 5.66 3.46 34.37
CA PHE A 332 4.69 4.56 34.28
C PHE A 332 3.59 4.33 33.24
N LYS A 333 3.78 3.41 32.29
CA LYS A 333 2.76 3.06 31.28
C LYS A 333 1.76 2.00 31.76
N LYS A 334 2.00 1.36 32.91
CA LYS A 334 1.18 0.23 33.36
C LYS A 334 -0.26 0.70 33.64
N GLY A 335 -1.22 0.12 32.91
CA GLY A 335 -2.64 0.43 33.05
C GLY A 335 -3.10 1.73 32.38
N ILE A 336 -2.26 2.35 31.55
CA ILE A 336 -2.62 3.49 30.71
C ILE A 336 -3.05 2.99 29.33
N TYR A 337 -4.20 3.47 28.87
CA TYR A 337 -4.76 3.16 27.56
C TYR A 337 -5.20 4.47 26.89
N VAL A 338 -4.99 4.56 25.58
CA VAL A 338 -5.34 5.75 24.78
C VAL A 338 -6.12 5.29 23.56
N TYR A 339 -7.25 5.96 23.30
CA TYR A 339 -8.12 5.66 22.19
C TYR A 339 -8.56 6.93 21.47
N ASP A 340 -8.71 6.85 20.16
CA ASP A 340 -9.12 7.93 19.26
C ASP A 340 -10.23 7.47 18.30
N ASN A 341 -11.12 8.38 17.90
CA ASN A 341 -12.26 8.10 17.02
C ASN A 341 -11.85 7.65 15.60
N ARG A 342 -10.72 8.16 15.08
CA ARG A 342 -10.20 7.80 13.76
C ARG A 342 -9.14 6.71 13.87
N ASP A 343 -8.14 6.92 14.73
CA ASP A 343 -6.93 6.09 14.78
C ASP A 343 -7.08 4.83 15.66
N GLY A 344 -8.13 4.75 16.49
CA GLY A 344 -8.31 3.65 17.42
C GLY A 344 -7.29 3.69 18.56
N GLU A 345 -6.60 2.57 18.83
CA GLU A 345 -5.63 2.50 19.93
C GLU A 345 -4.30 3.20 19.58
N ILE A 346 -3.87 4.15 20.42
CA ILE A 346 -2.64 4.93 20.23
C ILE A 346 -1.66 4.67 21.39
N SER A 347 -0.35 4.71 21.11
CA SER A 347 0.66 4.65 22.17
C SER A 347 0.77 5.99 22.92
N VAL A 348 0.74 5.94 24.25
CA VAL A 348 1.02 7.10 25.11
C VAL A 348 2.52 7.41 25.19
N GLN A 349 2.86 8.70 25.13
CA GLN A 349 4.17 9.23 25.49
C GLN A 349 4.18 9.63 26.97
N VAL A 350 5.25 9.28 27.68
CA VAL A 350 5.37 9.55 29.12
C VAL A 350 6.64 10.33 29.38
N ASP A 351 6.49 11.52 29.96
CA ASP A 351 7.60 12.29 30.52
C ASP A 351 7.62 12.09 32.04
N SER A 352 8.58 11.28 32.48
CA SER A 352 8.91 11.04 33.89
C SER A 352 10.31 11.56 34.26
N SER A 353 10.88 12.45 33.43
CA SER A 353 12.26 12.93 33.60
C SER A 353 12.48 13.67 34.92
N GLY A 354 11.43 14.29 35.45
CA GLY A 354 11.43 14.96 36.75
C GLY A 354 11.35 14.02 37.96
N VAL A 355 11.08 12.72 37.78
CA VAL A 355 10.88 11.79 38.90
C VAL A 355 12.22 11.32 39.46
N ASN A 356 12.50 11.65 40.72
CA ASN A 356 13.66 11.12 41.44
C ASN A 356 13.25 9.99 42.39
N GLN A 357 13.42 8.74 41.95
CA GLN A 357 13.07 7.54 42.75
C GLN A 357 14.03 7.25 43.90
N LYS A 358 15.04 8.10 44.14
CA LYS A 358 16.02 7.95 45.23
C LYS A 358 15.77 8.92 46.38
N LYS A 359 14.75 9.77 46.27
CA LYS A 359 14.46 10.80 47.25
C LYS A 359 12.96 10.85 47.50
N ALA A 360 12.57 10.85 48.77
CA ALA A 360 11.17 11.01 49.13
C ALA A 360 10.65 12.38 48.66
N GLY A 361 9.43 12.41 48.13
CA GLY A 361 8.82 13.61 47.58
C GLY A 361 7.72 13.29 46.57
N GLU A 362 7.05 14.34 46.10
CA GLU A 362 6.03 14.24 45.07
C GLU A 362 6.61 14.69 43.73
N TYR A 363 6.44 13.85 42.72
CA TYR A 363 6.98 14.08 41.39
C TYR A 363 5.87 14.00 40.35
N LYS A 364 5.86 14.98 39.44
CA LYS A 364 4.89 15.03 38.34
C LYS A 364 5.34 14.14 37.19
N VAL A 365 4.41 13.34 36.67
CA VAL A 365 4.57 12.58 35.43
C VAL A 365 3.52 13.08 34.44
N ILE A 366 3.94 13.36 33.21
CA ILE A 366 3.09 13.89 32.15
C ILE A 366 2.86 12.80 31.11
N TYR A 367 1.59 12.60 30.74
CA TYR A 367 1.16 11.70 29.70
C TYR A 367 0.63 12.51 28.53
N THR A 368 1.18 12.28 27.34
CA THR A 368 0.78 12.98 26.11
C THR A 368 0.46 11.95 25.03
N ALA A 369 -0.57 12.21 24.24
CA ALA A 369 -0.89 11.46 23.04
C ALA A 369 -1.19 12.42 21.89
N THR A 370 -0.82 12.00 20.67
CA THR A 370 -1.06 12.74 19.44
C THR A 370 -1.53 11.73 18.38
N ASP A 371 -2.65 12.02 17.72
CA ASP A 371 -3.20 11.20 16.64
C ASP A 371 -2.49 11.45 15.30
N SER A 372 -2.95 10.77 14.24
CA SER A 372 -2.42 10.97 12.88
C SER A 372 -2.80 12.32 12.27
N SER A 373 -3.90 12.92 12.76
CA SER A 373 -4.47 14.20 12.34
C SER A 373 -3.79 15.41 13.01
N GLY A 374 -2.92 15.17 14.00
CA GLY A 374 -2.19 16.18 14.78
C GLY A 374 -2.91 16.69 16.03
N ASN A 375 -4.08 16.15 16.39
CA ASN A 375 -4.76 16.54 17.63
C ASN A 375 -4.04 15.91 18.83
N THR A 376 -3.98 16.65 19.95
CA THR A 376 -3.18 16.24 21.12
C THR A 376 -3.99 16.27 22.40
N SER A 377 -3.69 15.35 23.31
CA SER A 377 -4.22 15.35 24.67
C SER A 377 -3.10 15.19 25.71
N ARG A 378 -3.33 15.75 26.90
CA ARG A 378 -2.35 15.77 27.98
C ARG A 378 -3.03 15.50 29.33
N LYS A 379 -2.46 14.59 30.12
CA LYS A 379 -2.84 14.33 31.52
C LYS A 379 -1.61 14.31 32.42
N GLU A 380 -1.81 14.57 33.70
CA GLU A 380 -0.76 14.54 34.72
C GLU A 380 -1.14 13.58 35.84
N ALA A 381 -0.14 12.94 36.44
CA ALA A 381 -0.27 12.23 37.71
C ALA A 381 0.86 12.60 38.65
N ILE A 382 0.57 12.61 39.94
CA ILE A 382 1.55 12.78 41.02
C ILE A 382 2.02 11.41 41.50
N TYR A 383 3.33 11.21 41.48
CA TYR A 383 4.00 10.05 42.05
C TYR A 383 4.66 10.45 43.36
N THR A 384 4.10 9.97 44.47
CA THR A 384 4.66 10.16 45.81
C THR A 384 5.71 9.08 46.06
N VAL A 385 6.99 9.45 46.07
CA VAL A 385 8.10 8.59 46.47
C VAL A 385 8.20 8.62 48.00
N LYS A 386 8.18 7.44 48.63
CA LYS A 386 8.35 7.27 50.08
C LYS A 386 9.56 6.41 50.41
N GLU A 387 10.15 6.65 51.58
CA GLU A 387 11.12 5.74 52.18
C GLU A 387 10.40 4.48 52.69
N MET A 388 11.01 3.30 52.50
CA MET A 388 10.57 2.11 53.21
C MET A 388 11.05 2.22 54.65
N LYS A 389 10.15 2.01 55.62
CA LYS A 389 10.52 2.07 57.04
C LYS A 389 11.37 0.87 57.48
N VAL A 390 11.26 -0.25 56.77
CA VAL A 390 11.93 -1.54 57.07
C VAL A 390 12.33 -2.20 55.76
N THR A 391 13.50 -2.85 55.71
CA THR A 391 13.95 -3.62 54.55
C THR A 391 13.49 -5.08 54.62
N MET A 392 13.45 -5.78 53.47
CA MET A 392 13.07 -7.20 53.46
C MET A 392 14.09 -8.07 54.19
N GLU A 393 15.38 -7.75 54.08
CA GLU A 393 16.46 -8.42 54.80
C GLU A 393 16.25 -8.38 56.32
N GLN A 394 15.91 -7.21 56.87
CA GLN A 394 15.60 -7.06 58.30
C GLN A 394 14.36 -7.87 58.72
N LEU A 395 13.36 -7.98 57.86
CA LEU A 395 12.17 -8.79 58.15
C LEU A 395 12.48 -10.29 58.10
N GLU A 396 13.25 -10.73 57.12
CA GLU A 396 13.62 -12.13 56.96
C GLU A 396 14.50 -12.62 58.11
N GLU A 397 15.44 -11.79 58.61
CA GLU A 397 16.21 -12.10 59.83
C GLU A 397 15.30 -12.32 61.04
N LEU A 398 14.33 -11.42 61.27
CA LEU A 398 13.36 -11.57 62.36
C LEU A 398 12.47 -12.80 62.18
N ALA A 399 12.05 -13.08 60.95
CA ALA A 399 11.25 -14.26 60.62
C ALA A 399 12.04 -15.55 60.92
N ASP A 400 13.31 -15.61 60.53
CA ASP A 400 14.18 -16.75 60.78
C ASP A 400 14.38 -17.02 62.28
N GLU A 401 14.57 -15.97 63.08
CA GLU A 401 14.67 -16.09 64.54
C GLU A 401 13.40 -16.63 65.19
N ILE A 402 12.23 -16.25 64.67
CA ILE A 402 10.94 -16.74 65.15
C ILE A 402 10.75 -18.20 64.74
N LEU A 403 10.96 -18.51 63.46
CA LEU A 403 10.77 -19.85 62.91
C LEU A 403 11.71 -20.87 63.55
N ALA A 404 12.95 -20.49 63.87
CA ALA A 404 13.88 -21.34 64.60
C ALA A 404 13.42 -21.68 66.03
N ARG A 405 12.56 -20.84 66.64
CA ARG A 405 11.99 -21.07 67.99
C ARG A 405 10.73 -21.92 67.98
N ILE A 406 9.91 -21.78 66.94
CA ILE A 406 8.57 -22.39 66.90
C ILE A 406 8.50 -23.63 65.98
N THR A 407 9.50 -23.88 65.14
CA THR A 407 9.49 -25.02 64.21
C THR A 407 10.72 -25.91 64.34
N THR A 408 10.64 -27.14 63.83
CA THR A 408 11.80 -28.03 63.65
C THR A 408 11.93 -28.48 62.17
N PRO A 409 13.11 -28.94 61.74
CA PRO A 409 13.32 -29.40 60.36
C PRO A 409 12.40 -30.57 59.94
N GLU A 410 12.02 -31.43 60.89
CA GLU A 410 11.19 -32.61 60.66
C GLU A 410 9.71 -32.27 60.43
N MET A 411 9.27 -31.08 60.84
CA MET A 411 7.89 -30.64 60.64
C MET A 411 7.58 -30.44 59.16
N ASP A 412 6.41 -30.94 58.73
CA ASP A 412 5.87 -30.64 57.41
C ASP A 412 5.37 -29.18 57.31
N LEU A 413 5.00 -28.72 56.11
CA LEU A 413 4.54 -27.35 55.90
C LEU A 413 3.26 -27.02 56.69
N ARG A 414 2.39 -28.01 56.92
CA ARG A 414 1.14 -27.84 57.66
C ARG A 414 1.41 -27.69 59.15
N GLU A 415 2.30 -28.51 59.71
CA GLU A 415 2.75 -28.42 61.10
C GLU A 415 3.43 -27.07 61.35
N LYS A 416 4.33 -26.64 60.45
CA LYS A 416 4.97 -25.31 60.53
C LYS A 416 3.96 -24.18 60.47
N ALA A 417 2.98 -24.26 59.57
CA ALA A 417 1.93 -23.26 59.46
C ALA A 417 1.02 -23.21 60.70
N TRP A 418 0.80 -24.35 61.37
CA TRP A 418 0.08 -24.38 62.64
C TRP A 418 0.84 -23.64 63.74
N GLU A 419 2.14 -23.89 63.88
CA GLU A 419 3.00 -23.19 64.84
C GLU A 419 3.03 -21.68 64.56
N ILE A 420 3.08 -21.28 63.29
CA ILE A 420 2.96 -19.87 62.88
C ILE A 420 1.59 -19.30 63.27
N TYR A 421 0.49 -20.02 63.00
CA TYR A 421 -0.85 -19.59 63.39
C TYR A 421 -0.94 -19.34 64.89
N GLU A 422 -0.50 -20.30 65.71
CA GLU A 422 -0.53 -20.18 67.16
C GLU A 422 0.35 -19.04 67.66
N TYR A 423 1.56 -18.93 67.12
CA TYR A 423 2.49 -17.86 67.46
C TYR A 423 1.87 -16.48 67.15
N VAL A 424 1.39 -16.25 65.93
CA VAL A 424 0.81 -14.97 65.52
C VAL A 424 -0.44 -14.63 66.33
N ASN A 425 -1.32 -15.62 66.55
CA ASN A 425 -2.56 -15.44 67.28
C ASN A 425 -2.34 -15.06 68.76
N LYS A 426 -1.29 -15.62 69.39
CA LYS A 426 -0.97 -15.39 70.82
C LYS A 426 -0.03 -14.21 71.05
N HIS A 427 0.88 -13.93 70.12
CA HIS A 427 1.91 -12.88 70.25
C HIS A 427 1.31 -11.48 70.18
N LEU A 428 0.30 -11.28 69.33
CA LEU A 428 -0.27 -9.96 69.06
C LEU A 428 -1.43 -9.61 70.00
N THR A 429 -1.46 -8.35 70.44
CA THR A 429 -2.61 -7.72 71.10
C THR A 429 -3.37 -6.83 70.10
N TYR A 430 -4.69 -7.03 69.98
CA TYR A 430 -5.51 -6.29 69.02
C TYR A 430 -5.80 -4.85 69.47
N THR A 431 -5.47 -3.86 68.64
CA THR A 431 -5.62 -2.41 68.94
C THR A 431 -6.53 -1.66 67.96
N GLY A 432 -6.93 -2.28 66.85
CA GLY A 432 -7.91 -1.71 65.90
C GLY A 432 -7.39 -0.65 64.93
N TYR A 433 -6.08 -0.38 64.92
CA TYR A 433 -5.43 0.51 63.96
C TYR A 433 -4.09 -0.05 63.46
N SER A 434 -3.84 0.13 62.16
CA SER A 434 -2.59 -0.18 61.46
C SER A 434 -2.46 0.68 60.20
N ASP A 435 -1.23 0.93 59.74
CA ASP A 435 -0.95 1.54 58.44
C ASP A 435 -1.06 0.49 57.33
N LYS A 436 -2.24 0.40 56.71
CA LYS A 436 -2.55 -0.58 55.65
C LYS A 436 -1.79 -0.34 54.34
N THR A 437 -0.95 0.69 54.27
CA THR A 437 -0.17 1.03 53.08
C THR A 437 1.25 0.45 53.08
N ASP A 438 1.74 -0.06 54.22
CA ASP A 438 3.11 -0.59 54.35
C ASP A 438 3.09 -1.92 55.13
N TRP A 439 2.84 -3.03 54.40
CA TRP A 439 2.76 -4.36 55.02
C TRP A 439 4.08 -4.80 55.66
N MET A 440 5.22 -4.36 55.12
CA MET A 440 6.54 -4.70 55.64
C MET A 440 6.76 -4.05 57.01
N PHE A 441 6.45 -2.75 57.13
CA PHE A 441 6.48 -2.09 58.42
C PHE A 441 5.48 -2.69 59.41
N GLU A 442 4.29 -3.07 58.95
CA GLU A 442 3.29 -3.70 59.83
C GLU A 442 3.72 -5.08 60.32
N ALA A 443 4.35 -5.92 59.47
CA ALA A 443 4.95 -7.18 59.92
C ALA A 443 6.03 -6.94 60.98
N TYR A 444 6.92 -5.96 60.75
CA TYR A 444 7.94 -5.56 61.71
C TYR A 444 7.34 -5.06 63.03
N ASN A 445 6.33 -4.20 62.95
CA ASN A 445 5.62 -3.66 64.11
C ASN A 445 4.93 -4.77 64.92
N GLY A 446 4.31 -5.73 64.23
CA GLY A 446 3.72 -6.91 64.85
C GLY A 446 4.75 -7.76 65.61
N ILE A 447 5.91 -8.01 64.99
CA ILE A 447 6.99 -8.78 65.61
C ILE A 447 7.58 -8.06 66.82
N THR A 448 7.90 -6.78 66.67
CA THR A 448 8.68 -6.00 67.67
C THR A 448 7.84 -5.42 68.79
N ASN A 449 6.65 -4.90 68.49
CA ASN A 449 5.80 -4.21 69.46
C ASN A 449 4.61 -5.06 69.93
N ALA A 450 4.37 -6.22 69.32
CA ALA A 450 3.34 -7.17 69.73
C ALA A 450 1.91 -6.58 69.76
N VAL A 451 1.63 -5.56 68.93
CA VAL A 451 0.34 -4.86 68.87
C VAL A 451 -0.07 -4.58 67.42
N GLY A 452 -1.36 -4.62 67.12
CA GLY A 452 -1.87 -4.26 65.78
C GLY A 452 -3.33 -4.60 65.55
N ASP A 453 -3.78 -4.54 64.29
CA ASP A 453 -5.13 -4.98 63.89
C ASP A 453 -5.05 -6.14 62.89
N CYS A 454 -6.19 -6.54 62.31
CA CYS A 454 -6.26 -7.65 61.35
C CYS A 454 -5.21 -7.60 60.23
N PHE A 455 -4.82 -6.40 59.77
CA PHE A 455 -3.78 -6.25 58.75
C PHE A 455 -2.38 -6.55 59.30
N THR A 456 -2.11 -6.24 60.56
CA THR A 456 -0.85 -6.60 61.25
C THR A 456 -0.75 -8.12 61.45
N TYR A 457 -1.85 -8.79 61.86
CA TYR A 457 -1.91 -10.26 61.92
C TYR A 457 -1.67 -10.88 60.54
N PHE A 458 -2.31 -10.33 59.51
CA PHE A 458 -2.11 -10.73 58.13
C PHE A 458 -0.65 -10.57 57.70
N ALA A 459 -0.05 -9.38 57.88
CA ALA A 459 1.31 -9.08 57.43
C ALA A 459 2.38 -9.96 58.12
N MET A 460 2.24 -10.20 59.43
CA MET A 460 3.15 -11.08 60.16
C MET A 460 3.02 -12.54 59.71
N SER A 461 1.79 -12.99 59.44
CA SER A 461 1.56 -14.33 58.89
C SER A 461 2.10 -14.47 57.47
N GLU A 462 1.87 -13.48 56.61
CA GLU A 462 2.35 -13.45 55.22
C GLU A 462 3.88 -13.60 55.18
N LEU A 463 4.59 -12.88 56.04
CA LEU A 463 6.05 -12.99 56.17
C LEU A 463 6.49 -14.41 56.57
N LEU A 464 5.94 -14.93 57.66
CA LEU A 464 6.35 -16.22 58.22
C LEU A 464 5.97 -17.41 57.32
N LEU A 465 4.77 -17.37 56.71
CA LEU A 465 4.29 -18.39 55.78
C LEU A 465 5.13 -18.41 54.50
N ASN A 466 5.40 -17.25 53.89
CA ASN A 466 6.28 -17.19 52.73
C ASN A 466 7.69 -17.67 53.07
N ARG A 467 8.20 -17.35 54.28
CA ARG A 467 9.55 -17.74 54.69
C ARG A 467 9.73 -19.25 54.84
N ILE A 468 8.68 -19.99 55.21
CA ILE A 468 8.69 -21.47 55.18
C ILE A 468 8.42 -22.06 53.79
N GLY A 469 8.22 -21.24 52.76
CA GLY A 469 7.93 -21.66 51.39
C GLY A 469 6.46 -22.02 51.14
N MET A 470 5.53 -21.52 51.95
CA MET A 470 4.10 -21.75 51.78
C MET A 470 3.52 -20.89 50.66
N GLU A 471 2.67 -21.46 49.80
CA GLU A 471 1.91 -20.69 48.83
C GLU A 471 0.73 -19.98 49.51
N THR A 472 0.69 -18.65 49.37
CA THR A 472 -0.33 -17.78 49.98
C THR A 472 -1.09 -16.97 48.92
N MET A 473 -2.34 -16.65 49.22
CA MET A 473 -3.13 -15.66 48.51
C MET A 473 -3.80 -14.73 49.51
N ARG A 474 -3.56 -13.43 49.36
CA ARG A 474 -4.26 -12.41 50.14
C ARG A 474 -5.75 -12.38 49.79
N VAL A 475 -6.58 -12.45 50.81
CA VAL A 475 -8.02 -12.20 50.72
C VAL A 475 -8.37 -10.94 51.51
N GLU A 476 -9.07 -10.02 50.86
CA GLU A 476 -9.59 -8.80 51.47
C GLU A 476 -11.12 -8.87 51.53
N ARG A 477 -11.69 -8.52 52.68
CA ARG A 477 -13.14 -8.46 52.85
C ARG A 477 -13.75 -7.48 51.83
N LEU A 478 -14.72 -7.97 51.08
CA LEU A 478 -15.59 -7.16 50.21
C LEU A 478 -16.48 -6.27 51.09
N SER A 479 -15.95 -5.10 51.44
CA SER A 479 -16.55 -4.18 52.43
C SER A 479 -17.49 -3.18 51.73
N LYS A 480 -18.65 -2.92 52.34
CA LYS A 480 -19.57 -1.84 51.93
C LYS A 480 -19.06 -0.49 52.48
N PRO A 481 -19.48 0.66 51.93
CA PRO A 481 -19.11 1.97 52.47
C PRO A 481 -19.41 2.06 53.98
N GLY A 482 -18.41 2.46 54.78
CA GLY A 482 -18.50 2.56 56.24
C GLY A 482 -18.16 1.29 57.02
N GLU A 483 -17.94 0.16 56.35
CA GLU A 483 -17.50 -1.07 57.01
C GLU A 483 -15.97 -1.15 57.15
N ALA A 484 -15.51 -1.77 58.25
CA ALA A 484 -14.09 -2.05 58.44
C ALA A 484 -13.58 -3.13 57.48
N LYS A 485 -12.37 -2.90 56.97
CA LYS A 485 -11.63 -3.89 56.17
C LYS A 485 -11.14 -5.03 57.05
N HIS A 486 -11.01 -6.21 56.47
CA HIS A 486 -10.41 -7.40 57.10
C HIS A 486 -9.55 -8.14 56.09
N TYR A 487 -8.45 -8.71 56.55
CA TYR A 487 -7.43 -9.34 55.72
C TYR A 487 -7.09 -10.72 56.28
N TRP A 488 -7.04 -11.72 55.41
CA TRP A 488 -6.60 -13.06 55.76
C TRP A 488 -6.03 -13.75 54.53
N HIS A 489 -5.66 -15.02 54.65
CA HIS A 489 -5.04 -15.78 53.56
C HIS A 489 -5.92 -16.95 53.11
N LEU A 490 -5.85 -17.28 51.83
CA LEU A 490 -5.93 -18.67 51.42
C LEU A 490 -4.51 -19.23 51.37
N VAL A 491 -4.33 -20.40 51.95
CA VAL A 491 -3.04 -21.09 52.06
C VAL A 491 -3.17 -22.48 51.45
N ASN A 492 -2.21 -22.87 50.63
CA ASN A 492 -2.16 -24.19 50.03
C ASN A 492 -1.22 -25.10 50.82
N TYR A 493 -1.79 -26.03 51.56
CA TYR A 493 -1.03 -26.97 52.41
C TYR A 493 -0.52 -28.20 51.65
N GLY A 494 -0.59 -28.21 50.31
CA GLY A 494 -0.27 -29.35 49.45
C GLY A 494 -1.47 -30.26 49.13
N GLU A 495 -2.61 -30.04 49.80
CA GLU A 495 -3.85 -30.81 49.63
C GLU A 495 -5.03 -29.92 49.19
N GLY A 496 -4.73 -28.72 48.70
CA GLY A 496 -5.70 -27.71 48.31
C GLY A 496 -5.64 -26.45 49.18
N TRP A 497 -6.46 -25.48 48.77
CA TRP A 497 -6.52 -24.15 49.38
C TRP A 497 -7.48 -24.14 50.56
N TYR A 498 -7.05 -23.55 51.67
CA TYR A 498 -7.88 -23.36 52.87
C TYR A 498 -7.69 -21.97 53.47
N HIS A 499 -8.68 -21.51 54.22
CA HIS A 499 -8.63 -20.24 54.93
C HIS A 499 -7.67 -20.33 56.13
N PHE A 500 -6.77 -19.34 56.19
CA PHE A 500 -5.87 -19.07 57.30
C PHE A 500 -6.07 -17.63 57.75
N ASP A 501 -6.51 -17.45 59.00
CA ASP A 501 -6.71 -16.14 59.62
C ASP A 501 -6.27 -16.18 61.08
N ALA A 502 -5.02 -15.79 61.34
CA ALA A 502 -4.47 -15.79 62.70
C ALA A 502 -5.00 -14.64 63.57
N CYS A 503 -5.82 -13.73 63.03
CA CYS A 503 -6.47 -12.68 63.82
C CYS A 503 -7.34 -13.30 64.93
N ILE A 504 -7.51 -12.59 66.04
CA ILE A 504 -8.44 -13.04 67.08
C ILE A 504 -9.91 -12.82 66.64
N HIS A 505 -10.80 -13.74 67.03
CA HIS A 505 -12.22 -13.71 66.68
C HIS A 505 -13.12 -13.60 67.90
N ILE A 506 -14.23 -12.86 67.76
CA ILE A 506 -15.31 -12.79 68.75
C ILE A 506 -16.63 -13.11 68.03
N PRO A 507 -17.33 -14.23 68.37
CA PRO A 507 -16.93 -15.30 69.29
C PRO A 507 -15.69 -16.07 68.81
N LYS A 508 -14.99 -16.73 69.74
CA LYS A 508 -13.74 -17.47 69.49
C LYS A 508 -13.90 -18.47 68.34
N LEU A 509 -12.95 -18.44 67.40
CA LEU A 509 -12.84 -19.32 66.24
C LEU A 509 -11.37 -19.67 66.07
N VAL A 510 -11.08 -20.95 65.82
CA VAL A 510 -9.76 -21.36 65.31
C VAL A 510 -9.85 -21.31 63.79
N SER A 511 -9.38 -20.22 63.18
CA SER A 511 -9.48 -20.00 61.74
C SER A 511 -8.22 -20.50 61.01
N PHE A 512 -7.93 -21.78 61.22
CA PHE A 512 -6.83 -22.50 60.58
C PHE A 512 -7.40 -23.67 59.77
N MET A 513 -7.05 -23.74 58.48
CA MET A 513 -7.57 -24.73 57.53
C MET A 513 -9.11 -24.78 57.45
N LEU A 514 -9.77 -23.62 57.46
CA LEU A 514 -11.23 -23.59 57.28
C LEU A 514 -11.59 -23.72 55.80
N THR A 515 -12.69 -24.42 55.52
CA THR A 515 -13.31 -24.47 54.19
C THR A 515 -14.21 -23.25 53.97
N ASP A 516 -14.52 -22.96 52.71
CA ASP A 516 -15.53 -22.01 52.25
C ASP A 516 -16.84 -22.16 53.03
N ALA A 517 -17.30 -23.40 53.20
CA ALA A 517 -18.55 -23.69 53.91
C ALA A 517 -18.49 -23.31 55.39
N GLU A 518 -17.33 -23.45 56.03
CA GLU A 518 -17.16 -23.16 57.46
C GLU A 518 -16.97 -21.67 57.73
N VAL A 519 -16.24 -20.95 56.87
CA VAL A 519 -16.15 -19.49 56.96
C VAL A 519 -17.50 -18.85 56.64
N ASP A 520 -18.29 -19.41 55.72
CA ASP A 520 -19.67 -19.00 55.46
C ASP A 520 -20.57 -19.26 56.67
N ALA A 521 -20.50 -20.45 57.27
CA ALA A 521 -21.29 -20.81 58.44
C ALA A 521 -20.95 -19.92 59.65
N PHE A 522 -19.67 -19.63 59.88
CA PHE A 522 -19.25 -18.69 60.90
C PHE A 522 -19.79 -17.29 60.62
N SER A 523 -19.64 -16.80 59.39
CA SER A 523 -20.10 -15.46 58.99
C SER A 523 -21.61 -15.28 59.15
N ALA A 524 -22.39 -16.30 58.79
CA ALA A 524 -23.84 -16.32 58.96
C ALA A 524 -24.28 -16.28 60.44
N ARG A 525 -23.46 -16.83 61.33
CA ARG A 525 -23.71 -16.85 62.77
C ARG A 525 -23.40 -15.52 63.46
N VAL A 526 -22.35 -14.82 63.03
CA VAL A 526 -21.77 -13.71 63.82
C VAL A 526 -22.13 -12.32 63.31
N GLY A 527 -22.58 -12.18 62.07
CA GLY A 527 -22.90 -10.89 61.48
C GLY A 527 -24.03 -10.95 60.46
N LYS A 528 -24.69 -9.82 60.22
CA LYS A 528 -25.66 -9.70 59.11
C LYS A 528 -24.92 -9.82 57.77
N ASP A 529 -25.61 -10.29 56.74
CA ASP A 529 -25.10 -10.38 55.36
C ASP A 529 -23.76 -11.13 55.21
N ASN A 530 -23.50 -12.13 56.05
CA ASN A 530 -22.23 -12.87 56.09
C ASN A 530 -21.00 -11.96 56.19
N TYR A 531 -21.12 -10.85 56.93
CA TYR A 531 -20.14 -9.76 56.97
C TYR A 531 -18.68 -10.20 57.21
N TYR A 532 -18.45 -11.17 58.10
CA TYR A 532 -17.12 -11.47 58.61
C TYR A 532 -16.13 -11.96 57.53
N TYR A 533 -16.49 -13.01 56.78
CA TYR A 533 -15.71 -13.56 55.67
C TYR A 533 -16.42 -13.35 54.33
N ARG A 534 -16.85 -12.11 54.05
CA ARG A 534 -17.41 -11.75 52.74
C ARG A 534 -16.29 -11.43 51.76
N PHE A 535 -16.16 -12.17 50.68
CA PHE A 535 -15.19 -11.91 49.60
C PHE A 535 -15.73 -12.38 48.25
N ASP A 536 -15.16 -11.88 47.16
CA ASP A 536 -15.50 -12.33 45.81
C ASP A 536 -14.82 -13.67 45.53
N LYS A 537 -15.53 -14.75 45.79
CA LYS A 537 -15.01 -16.10 45.66
C LYS A 537 -14.62 -16.43 44.21
N ALA A 538 -15.11 -15.71 43.19
CA ALA A 538 -14.75 -15.98 41.79
C ALA A 538 -13.26 -15.68 41.50
N ASN A 539 -12.63 -14.84 42.32
CA ASN A 539 -11.21 -14.50 42.18
C ASN A 539 -10.26 -15.50 42.83
N TYR A 540 -10.77 -16.55 43.48
CA TYR A 540 -9.98 -17.47 44.30
C TYR A 540 -10.32 -18.94 44.02
N PRO A 541 -9.33 -19.85 44.17
CA PRO A 541 -9.60 -21.29 44.12
C PRO A 541 -10.56 -21.70 45.24
N ARG A 542 -11.45 -22.65 44.95
CA ARG A 542 -12.38 -23.19 45.94
C ARG A 542 -11.66 -24.08 46.94
N THR A 543 -12.04 -23.98 48.21
CA THR A 543 -11.59 -24.97 49.20
C THR A 543 -12.30 -26.31 48.97
N PRO A 544 -11.76 -27.43 49.47
CA PRO A 544 -12.47 -28.71 49.48
C PRO A 544 -13.85 -28.65 50.17
N GLU A 545 -14.77 -29.54 49.78
CA GLU A 545 -16.14 -29.58 50.33
C GLU A 545 -16.22 -30.02 51.79
N LYS A 546 -15.26 -30.85 52.23
CA LYS A 546 -15.16 -31.33 53.62
C LYS A 546 -13.70 -31.40 54.04
N TYR A 547 -13.47 -30.98 55.29
CA TYR A 547 -12.20 -31.21 55.96
C TYR A 547 -12.14 -32.65 56.50
N ASN A 548 -11.17 -33.44 56.05
CA ASN A 548 -11.07 -34.87 56.38
C ASN A 548 -10.00 -35.20 57.43
N TYR A 549 -9.37 -34.19 58.05
CA TYR A 549 -8.30 -34.38 59.03
C TYR A 549 -8.71 -33.97 60.45
N PRO A 550 -8.04 -34.47 61.50
CA PRO A 550 -8.23 -33.97 62.85
C PRO A 550 -7.72 -32.53 62.93
N ARG A 551 -8.55 -31.60 63.40
CA ARG A 551 -8.08 -30.26 63.77
C ARG A 551 -7.24 -30.36 65.03
N PRO A 552 -6.16 -29.57 65.15
CA PRO A 552 -5.49 -29.37 66.42
C PRO A 552 -6.52 -28.92 67.48
N PRO A 553 -6.40 -29.37 68.74
CA PRO A 553 -7.35 -29.03 69.78
C PRO A 553 -7.39 -27.51 69.98
N ALA A 554 -8.58 -26.95 70.13
CA ALA A 554 -8.75 -25.56 70.52
C ALA A 554 -8.33 -25.42 71.99
N ASN A 555 -7.13 -24.90 72.25
CA ASN A 555 -6.70 -24.47 73.57
C ASN A 555 -7.35 -23.12 73.93
#